data_AF-A0A2E9T1U5-F1
#
_entry.id   AF-A0A2E9T1U5-F1
#
_cell.length_a   1.000
_cell.length_b   1.000
_cell.length_c   1.000
_cell.angle_alpha   90.00
_cell.angle_beta   90.00
_cell.angle_gamma   90.00
#
_symmetry.space_group_name_H-M   'P 1'
#
loop_
_entity.id
_entity.type
_entity.pdbx_description
1 polymer ?
#
loop_
_entity_poly.entity_id
_entity_poly.type
_entity_poly.pdbx_seq_one_letter_code
_entity_poly.pdbx_strand_id
1 'polypeptide(L)'
;MAYVTAEQRYIQSLPKYLTLCEHNYARALKLLPRERLVGQERKVQLGQSTFVIKVDDTAKYTTDISINQETGQLSSLQPLYLTVRMYHDAKVAEIIHHDFHQRIKPSYAYPNPSMHQKDEKYQLNAFLYDWLVACVENGRAVLNWDVNNGLV
;
A
#
# COMPACT_ATOMS: atom_id res chain seq x y z
N MET A 1 -34.82 -26.13 -21.53
CA MET A 1 -33.59 -26.70 -20.92
C MET A 1 -32.69 -25.53 -20.56
N ALA A 2 -32.54 -25.23 -19.27
CA ALA A 2 -31.70 -24.14 -18.79
C ALA A 2 -30.27 -24.66 -18.57
N TYR A 3 -29.31 -24.12 -19.30
CA TYR A 3 -27.90 -24.37 -19.04
C TYR A 3 -27.52 -23.59 -17.77
N VAL A 4 -27.37 -24.30 -16.64
CA VAL A 4 -26.70 -23.75 -15.47
C VAL A 4 -25.20 -23.81 -15.78
N THR A 5 -24.64 -22.72 -16.30
CA THR A 5 -23.20 -22.52 -16.34
C THR A 5 -22.67 -22.56 -14.92
N ALA A 6 -21.94 -23.63 -14.57
CA ALA A 6 -21.21 -23.69 -13.31
C ALA A 6 -20.20 -22.54 -13.31
N GLU A 7 -20.46 -21.49 -12.51
CA GLU A 7 -19.49 -20.41 -12.32
C GLU A 7 -18.20 -21.02 -11.77
N GLN A 8 -17.14 -20.98 -12.57
CA GLN A 8 -15.82 -21.39 -12.10
C GLN A 8 -15.42 -20.48 -10.93
N ARG A 9 -15.22 -21.12 -9.78
CA ARG A 9 -14.73 -20.46 -8.57
C ARG A 9 -13.35 -19.85 -8.86
N TYR A 10 -13.23 -18.53 -8.74
CA TYR A 10 -11.94 -17.87 -8.86
C TYR A 10 -11.01 -18.38 -7.76
N ILE A 11 -9.84 -18.90 -8.15
CA ILE A 11 -8.80 -19.37 -7.25
C ILE A 11 -7.56 -18.52 -7.54
N GLN A 12 -7.21 -17.66 -6.59
CA GLN A 12 -6.01 -16.84 -6.69
C GLN A 12 -4.76 -17.72 -6.67
N SER A 13 -3.85 -17.48 -7.61
CA SER A 13 -2.54 -18.13 -7.61
C SER A 13 -1.70 -17.57 -6.47
N LEU A 14 -1.50 -18.37 -5.42
CA LEU A 14 -0.69 -17.99 -4.26
C LEU A 14 0.75 -17.59 -4.65
N PRO A 15 1.47 -18.33 -5.52
CA PRO A 15 2.81 -17.92 -5.93
C PRO A 15 2.85 -16.54 -6.59
N LYS A 16 1.92 -16.25 -7.51
CA LYS A 16 1.83 -14.93 -8.16
C LYS A 16 1.59 -13.80 -7.16
N TYR A 17 0.73 -14.05 -6.18
CA TYR A 17 0.46 -13.09 -5.12
C TYR A 17 1.68 -12.83 -4.23
N LEU A 18 2.39 -13.89 -3.83
CA LEU A 18 3.60 -13.73 -3.02
C LEU A 18 4.67 -12.93 -3.78
N THR A 19 4.90 -13.23 -5.06
CA THR A 19 5.84 -12.46 -5.89
C THR A 19 5.45 -10.98 -5.98
N LEU A 20 4.15 -10.67 -6.08
CA LEU A 20 3.66 -9.30 -6.04
C LEU A 20 4.00 -8.61 -4.70
N CYS A 21 3.78 -9.30 -3.57
CA CYS A 21 4.10 -8.76 -2.25
C CYS A 21 5.61 -8.62 -2.00
N GLU A 22 6.46 -9.49 -2.54
CA GLU A 22 7.92 -9.37 -2.51
C GLU A 22 8.39 -8.12 -3.26
N HIS A 23 7.81 -7.89 -4.44
CA HIS A 23 8.06 -6.68 -5.23
C HIS A 23 7.63 -5.40 -4.51
N ASN A 24 6.50 -5.44 -3.80
CA ASN A 24 6.03 -4.34 -2.97
C ASN A 24 7.02 -4.06 -1.85
N TYR A 25 7.49 -5.09 -1.14
CA TYR A 25 8.47 -4.94 -0.06
C TYR A 25 9.76 -4.26 -0.53
N ALA A 26 10.35 -4.76 -1.62
CA ALA A 26 11.61 -4.24 -2.12
C ALA A 26 11.52 -2.76 -2.53
N ARG A 27 10.38 -2.31 -3.07
CA ARG A 27 10.16 -0.90 -3.43
C ARG A 27 9.77 -0.04 -2.24
N ALA A 28 8.92 -0.53 -1.34
CA ALA A 28 8.52 0.19 -0.14
C ALA A 28 9.74 0.55 0.72
N LEU A 29 10.73 -0.35 0.84
CA LEU A 29 12.00 -0.08 1.53
C LEU A 29 12.74 1.16 1.00
N LYS A 30 12.58 1.51 -0.28
CA LYS A 30 13.20 2.70 -0.90
C LYS A 30 12.51 3.99 -0.52
N LEU A 31 11.25 3.93 -0.07
CA LEU A 31 10.40 5.08 0.24
C LEU A 31 10.24 5.31 1.75
N LEU A 32 10.72 4.41 2.59
CA LEU A 32 10.74 4.61 4.04
C LEU A 32 11.56 5.85 4.44
N PRO A 33 11.24 6.48 5.59
CA PRO A 33 12.12 7.43 6.23
C PRO A 33 13.45 6.77 6.63
N ARG A 34 14.51 7.57 6.77
CA ARG A 34 15.86 7.08 7.04
C ARG A 34 15.96 6.35 8.39
N GLU A 35 15.36 6.93 9.42
CA GLU A 35 15.46 6.42 10.80
C GLU A 35 14.49 5.27 11.09
N ARG A 36 13.42 5.12 10.29
CA ARG A 36 12.40 4.05 10.41
C ARG A 36 11.81 3.88 11.82
N LEU A 37 11.82 4.95 12.61
CA LEU A 37 11.21 4.99 13.94
C LEU A 37 9.74 5.36 13.82
N VAL A 38 8.93 4.88 14.76
CA VAL A 38 7.51 5.26 14.84
C VAL A 38 7.36 6.78 14.89
N GLY A 39 6.43 7.30 14.09
CA GLY A 39 6.18 8.74 13.93
C GLY A 39 7.07 9.43 12.91
N GLN A 40 8.14 8.78 12.42
CA GLN A 40 8.95 9.35 11.35
C GLN A 40 8.22 9.28 10.01
N GLU A 41 8.43 10.32 9.22
CA GLU A 41 7.72 10.54 7.97
C GLU A 41 8.69 10.89 6.85
N ARG A 42 8.35 10.49 5.63
CA ARG A 42 9.04 10.89 4.42
C ARG A 42 8.04 11.38 3.38
N LYS A 43 8.29 12.57 2.86
CA LYS A 43 7.50 13.13 1.76
C LYS A 43 8.07 12.71 0.40
N VAL A 44 7.17 12.32 -0.49
CA VAL A 44 7.46 11.96 -1.87
C VAL A 44 6.54 12.78 -2.77
N GLN A 45 7.14 13.58 -3.66
CA GLN A 45 6.42 14.28 -4.71
C GLN A 45 6.28 13.38 -5.93
N LEU A 46 5.06 13.19 -6.44
CA LEU A 46 4.78 12.44 -7.66
C LEU A 46 3.79 13.26 -8.52
N GLY A 47 4.27 13.76 -9.65
CA GLY A 47 3.51 14.73 -10.45
C GLY A 47 3.19 15.99 -9.63
N GLN A 48 1.91 16.37 -9.61
CA GLN A 48 1.41 17.50 -8.82
C GLN A 48 1.00 17.13 -7.38
N SER A 49 1.14 15.87 -6.99
CA SER A 49 0.71 15.37 -5.69
C SER A 49 1.90 15.14 -4.75
N THR A 50 1.74 15.53 -3.49
CA THR A 50 2.65 15.19 -2.41
C THR A 50 2.05 14.05 -1.59
N PHE A 51 2.82 12.99 -1.38
CA PHE A 51 2.48 11.87 -0.51
C PHE A 51 3.39 11.83 0.71
N VAL A 52 2.84 11.43 1.84
CA VAL A 52 3.56 11.19 3.09
C VAL A 52 3.56 9.69 3.39
N ILE A 53 4.75 9.13 3.53
CA ILE A 53 4.97 7.77 4.02
C ILE A 53 5.37 7.89 5.49
N LYS A 54 4.52 7.38 6.38
CA LYS A 54 4.72 7.44 7.83
C LYS A 54 4.94 6.05 8.39
N VAL A 55 5.83 5.91 9.37
CA VAL A 55 5.92 4.70 10.19
C VAL A 55 4.91 4.81 11.33
N ASP A 56 3.89 3.97 11.31
CA ASP A 56 2.81 3.99 12.30
C ASP A 56 3.12 3.08 13.49
N ASP A 57 3.70 1.89 13.24
CA ASP A 57 4.08 0.93 14.27
C ASP A 57 5.28 0.07 13.85
N THR A 58 6.02 -0.42 14.83
CA THR A 58 7.16 -1.32 14.62
C THR A 58 7.16 -2.44 15.66
N ALA A 59 7.22 -3.68 15.19
CA ALA A 59 7.45 -4.87 16.02
C ALA A 59 8.70 -5.61 15.54
N LYS A 60 9.06 -6.70 16.24
CA LYS A 60 10.31 -7.45 15.99
C LYS A 60 10.52 -7.84 14.52
N TYR A 61 9.45 -8.21 13.82
CA TYR A 61 9.51 -8.68 12.43
C TYR A 61 8.56 -7.96 11.48
N THR A 62 7.86 -6.91 11.95
CA THR A 62 6.90 -6.16 11.13
C THR A 62 7.04 -4.67 11.32
N THR A 63 6.82 -3.92 10.25
CA THR A 63 6.63 -2.47 10.28
C THR A 63 5.32 -2.13 9.59
N ASP A 64 4.48 -1.34 10.25
CA ASP A 64 3.28 -0.78 9.65
C ASP A 64 3.54 0.66 9.23
N ILE A 65 3.16 0.96 7.99
CA ILE A 65 3.28 2.29 7.41
C ILE A 65 1.94 2.76 6.85
N SER A 66 1.73 4.06 6.87
CA SER A 66 0.65 4.71 6.15
C SER A 66 1.20 5.52 4.98
N ILE A 67 0.42 5.56 3.91
CA ILE A 67 0.68 6.35 2.71
C ILE A 67 -0.52 7.27 2.55
N ASN A 68 -0.31 8.56 2.78
CA ASN A 68 -1.36 9.58 2.70
C ASN A 68 -1.04 10.62 1.62
N GLN A 69 -2.03 11.01 0.84
CA GLN A 69 -1.94 12.12 -0.09
C GLN A 69 -2.25 13.45 0.62
N GLU A 70 -1.27 14.35 0.72
CA GLU A 70 -1.46 15.67 1.32
C GLU A 70 -1.94 16.71 0.29
N THR A 71 -1.48 16.62 -0.96
CA THR A 71 -1.76 17.62 -2.00
C THR A 71 -2.02 16.97 -3.37
N GLY A 72 -2.53 17.75 -4.33
CA GLY A 72 -2.82 17.29 -5.69
C GLY A 72 -4.11 16.45 -5.81
N GLN A 73 -4.95 16.47 -4.78
CA GLN A 73 -6.26 15.85 -4.78
C GLN A 73 -7.26 16.73 -5.54
N LEU A 74 -8.19 16.11 -6.27
CA LEU A 74 -9.36 16.80 -6.82
C LEU A 74 -10.37 17.06 -5.70
N SER A 75 -10.90 18.29 -5.63
CA SER A 75 -11.82 18.73 -4.56
C SER A 75 -13.06 17.86 -4.37
N SER A 76 -13.44 17.05 -5.35
CA SER A 76 -14.58 16.12 -5.31
C SER A 76 -14.25 14.69 -4.86
N LEU A 77 -12.97 14.33 -4.76
CA LEU A 77 -12.53 12.99 -4.34
C LEU A 77 -12.06 13.01 -2.90
N GLN A 78 -11.88 11.84 -2.27
CA GLN A 78 -11.17 11.73 -0.98
C GLN A 78 -9.67 11.56 -1.25
N PRO A 79 -8.78 12.02 -0.35
CA PRO A 79 -7.35 11.80 -0.52
C PRO A 79 -7.05 10.31 -0.43
N LEU A 80 -6.04 9.86 -1.16
CA LEU A 80 -5.57 8.48 -1.06
C LEU A 80 -5.00 8.24 0.35
N TYR A 81 -5.52 7.23 1.03
CA TYR A 81 -4.97 6.73 2.29
C TYR A 81 -4.84 5.20 2.25
N LEU A 82 -3.61 4.70 2.38
CA LEU A 82 -3.31 3.27 2.41
C LEU A 82 -2.60 2.92 3.72
N THR A 83 -2.92 1.76 4.28
CA THR A 83 -2.15 1.13 5.36
C THR A 83 -1.43 -0.09 4.79
N VAL A 84 -0.11 -0.16 4.99
CA VAL A 84 0.74 -1.23 4.45
C VAL A 84 1.51 -1.86 5.60
N ARG A 85 1.45 -3.19 5.69
CA ARG A 85 2.28 -3.97 6.60
C ARG A 85 3.43 -4.59 5.85
N MET A 86 4.64 -4.36 6.35
CA MET A 86 5.88 -4.95 5.86
C MET A 86 6.32 -6.07 6.79
N TYR A 87 6.44 -7.29 6.28
CA TYR A 87 6.98 -8.46 6.99
C TYR A 87 8.45 -8.64 6.62
N HIS A 88 9.35 -8.53 7.61
CA HIS A 88 10.79 -8.51 7.37
C HIS A 88 11.42 -9.90 7.26
N ASP A 89 10.81 -10.89 7.90
CA ASP A 89 11.22 -12.30 7.84
C ASP A 89 10.89 -12.92 6.48
N ALA A 90 9.65 -12.75 6.01
CA ALA A 90 9.19 -13.21 4.70
C ALA A 90 9.56 -12.26 3.55
N LYS A 91 10.02 -11.02 3.86
CA LYS A 91 10.36 -9.97 2.88
C LYS A 91 9.21 -9.65 1.93
N VAL A 92 8.01 -9.54 2.48
CA VAL A 92 6.77 -9.21 1.74
C VAL A 92 6.09 -7.98 2.33
N ALA A 93 5.39 -7.21 1.50
CA ALA A 93 4.57 -6.10 1.95
C ALA A 93 3.20 -6.17 1.32
N GLU A 94 2.16 -5.89 2.12
CA GLU A 94 0.80 -5.89 1.65
C GLU A 94 -0.05 -4.75 2.19
N ILE A 95 -1.04 -4.31 1.41
CA ILE A 95 -2.11 -3.43 1.92
C ILE A 95 -2.94 -4.19 2.94
N ILE A 96 -3.16 -3.60 4.11
CA ILE A 96 -4.05 -4.08 5.16
C ILE A 96 -5.15 -3.04 5.42
N HIS A 97 -6.25 -3.48 6.05
CA HIS A 97 -7.18 -2.52 6.66
C HIS A 97 -6.58 -1.98 7.96
N HIS A 98 -6.87 -0.71 8.24
CA HIS A 98 -6.47 -0.04 9.48
C HIS A 98 -7.13 -0.67 10.72
N ASP A 99 -8.35 -1.21 10.59
CA ASP A 99 -9.01 -2.00 11.63
C ASP A 99 -8.76 -3.49 11.40
N PHE A 100 -8.13 -4.12 12.40
CA PHE A 100 -7.84 -5.55 12.38
C PHE A 100 -9.11 -6.41 12.22
N HIS A 101 -10.24 -5.96 12.78
CA HIS A 101 -11.52 -6.68 12.68
C HIS A 101 -12.13 -6.62 11.28
N GLN A 102 -11.70 -5.65 10.46
CA GLN A 102 -12.15 -5.47 9.09
C GLN A 102 -11.16 -6.06 8.08
N ARG A 103 -10.30 -7.01 8.46
CA ARG A 103 -9.27 -7.59 7.59
C ARG A 103 -9.80 -7.97 6.20
N ILE A 104 -9.10 -7.50 5.15
CA ILE A 104 -9.35 -7.86 3.75
C ILE A 104 -9.14 -9.35 3.58
N LYS A 105 -10.18 -10.07 3.14
CA LYS A 105 -10.08 -11.51 2.92
C LYS A 105 -9.39 -11.81 1.59
N PRO A 106 -8.56 -12.88 1.51
CA PRO A 106 -7.90 -13.27 0.25
C PRO A 106 -8.86 -13.61 -0.88
N SER A 107 -10.06 -14.09 -0.56
CA SER A 107 -11.13 -14.32 -1.53
C SER A 107 -12.48 -14.31 -0.82
N TYR A 108 -13.50 -13.77 -1.49
CA TYR A 108 -14.88 -13.81 -1.04
C TYR A 108 -15.68 -14.79 -1.91
N ALA A 109 -16.48 -15.67 -1.27
CA ALA A 109 -17.47 -16.47 -1.98
C ALA A 109 -18.55 -15.54 -2.54
N TYR A 110 -19.12 -15.86 -3.71
CA TYR A 110 -20.19 -15.05 -4.30
C TYR A 110 -21.50 -15.86 -4.38
N PRO A 111 -22.67 -15.25 -4.10
CA PRO A 111 -22.87 -13.86 -3.68
C PRO A 111 -22.41 -13.60 -2.23
N ASN A 112 -21.72 -12.47 -1.99
CA ASN A 112 -21.45 -12.00 -0.63
C ASN A 112 -22.30 -10.75 -0.30
N PRO A 113 -22.80 -10.60 0.95
CA PRO A 113 -23.72 -9.52 1.32
C PRO A 113 -23.14 -8.10 1.14
N SER A 114 -21.82 -7.96 1.16
CA SER A 114 -21.12 -6.68 1.04
C SER A 114 -20.66 -6.37 -0.40
N MET A 115 -20.99 -7.23 -1.37
CA MET A 115 -20.60 -7.14 -2.78
C MET A 115 -19.09 -6.96 -3.05
N HIS A 116 -18.21 -7.49 -2.20
CA HIS A 116 -16.76 -7.50 -2.41
C HIS A 116 -16.37 -8.27 -3.68
N GLN A 117 -15.39 -7.75 -4.42
CA GLN A 117 -14.80 -8.41 -5.58
C GLN A 117 -14.07 -9.70 -5.15
N LYS A 118 -14.10 -10.75 -5.98
CA LYS A 118 -13.55 -12.07 -5.66
C LYS A 118 -12.03 -12.04 -5.41
N ASP A 119 -11.33 -11.03 -5.93
CA ASP A 119 -9.88 -10.84 -5.96
C ASP A 119 -9.42 -9.47 -5.38
N GLU A 120 -10.27 -8.80 -4.60
CA GLU A 120 -10.02 -7.46 -4.04
C GLU A 120 -8.63 -7.32 -3.39
N LYS A 121 -8.21 -8.33 -2.62
CA LYS A 121 -6.88 -8.35 -1.99
C LYS A 121 -5.74 -8.29 -3.01
N TYR A 122 -5.86 -9.01 -4.12
CA TYR A 122 -4.88 -8.97 -5.20
C TYR A 122 -4.88 -7.59 -5.87
N GLN A 123 -6.05 -7.06 -6.21
CA GLN A 123 -6.18 -5.76 -6.88
C GLN A 123 -5.57 -4.63 -6.06
N LEU A 124 -5.81 -4.62 -4.75
CA LEU A 124 -5.21 -3.61 -3.85
C LEU A 124 -3.69 -3.73 -3.79
N ASN A 125 -3.15 -4.94 -3.74
CA ASN A 125 -1.69 -5.12 -3.76
C ASN A 125 -1.06 -4.82 -5.12
N ALA A 126 -1.81 -4.98 -6.21
CA ALA A 126 -1.39 -4.58 -7.55
C ALA A 126 -1.40 -3.05 -7.67
N PHE A 127 -2.40 -2.39 -7.11
CA PHE A 127 -2.42 -0.93 -7.01
C PHE A 127 -1.22 -0.40 -6.20
N LEU A 128 -0.91 -1.02 -5.06
CA LEU A 128 0.30 -0.68 -4.30
C LEU A 128 1.56 -0.84 -5.15
N TYR A 129 1.66 -1.94 -5.91
CA TYR A 129 2.78 -2.19 -6.79
C TYR A 129 2.97 -1.06 -7.81
N ASP A 130 1.91 -0.71 -8.53
CA ASP A 130 1.95 0.33 -9.57
C ASP A 130 2.30 1.69 -8.97
N TRP A 131 1.72 2.02 -7.81
CA TRP A 131 2.05 3.25 -7.09
C TRP A 131 3.52 3.28 -6.66
N LEU A 132 4.04 2.18 -6.11
CA LEU A 132 5.45 2.06 -5.70
C LEU A 132 6.40 2.16 -6.90
N VAL A 133 6.04 1.57 -8.05
CA VAL A 133 6.79 1.72 -9.31
C VAL A 133 6.85 3.20 -9.71
N ALA A 134 5.70 3.86 -9.76
CA ALA A 134 5.62 5.28 -10.13
C ALA A 134 6.47 6.16 -9.18
N CYS A 135 6.42 5.91 -7.87
CA CYS A 135 7.25 6.63 -6.90
C CYS A 135 8.74 6.38 -7.07
N VAL A 136 9.17 5.15 -7.37
CA VAL A 136 10.59 4.84 -7.54
C VAL A 136 11.14 5.41 -8.84
N GLU A 137 10.35 5.39 -9.92
CA GLU A 137 10.79 5.84 -11.25
C GLU A 137 10.69 7.35 -11.44
N ASN A 138 9.63 7.97 -10.90
CA ASN A 138 9.29 9.38 -11.17
C ASN A 138 9.17 10.23 -9.91
N GLY A 139 9.22 9.63 -8.73
CA GLY A 139 9.07 10.33 -7.46
C GLY A 139 10.30 11.18 -7.14
N ARG A 140 10.07 12.33 -6.50
CA ARG A 140 11.12 13.24 -6.05
C ARG A 140 11.08 13.36 -4.53
N ALA A 141 12.24 13.35 -3.90
CA ALA A 141 12.34 13.67 -2.48
C ALA A 141 12.07 15.16 -2.26
N VAL A 142 11.29 15.49 -1.23
CA VAL A 142 11.17 16.88 -0.77
C VAL A 142 12.40 17.20 0.07
N LEU A 143 13.24 18.11 -0.42
CA LEU A 143 14.45 18.53 0.29
C LEU A 143 14.13 19.72 1.17
N ASN A 144 14.15 19.49 2.48
CA ASN A 144 14.09 20.53 3.50
C ASN A 144 15.51 21.08 3.70
N TRP A 145 16.00 21.87 2.75
CA TRP A 145 17.38 22.38 2.78
C TRP A 145 17.59 23.52 3.81
N ASP A 146 16.50 24.16 4.25
CA ASP A 146 16.53 25.39 5.06
C ASP A 146 15.95 25.19 6.47
N VAL A 147 14.90 24.39 6.61
CA VAL A 147 14.18 24.25 7.90
C VAL A 147 15.02 23.52 8.95
N ASN A 148 15.55 24.28 9.92
CA ASN A 148 16.24 23.87 11.16
C ASN A 148 17.76 23.60 11.11
N ASN A 149 18.49 24.01 10.06
CA ASN A 149 19.96 23.88 10.03
C ASN A 149 20.72 25.18 10.33
N GLY A 150 20.04 26.27 10.69
CA GLY A 150 20.70 27.52 11.10
C GLY A 150 21.65 28.11 10.05
N LEU A 151 21.37 27.90 8.76
CA LEU A 151 22.11 28.48 7.64
C LEU A 151 21.50 29.80 7.13
N VAL A 152 20.58 30.38 7.89
CA VAL A 152 20.20 31.81 7.85
C VAL A 152 20.04 32.30 9.28
#